data_AF-A0A2V7HZP3-F1
#
_entry.id   AF-A0A2V7HZP3-F1
#
_cell.length_a   1.000
_cell.length_b   1.000
_cell.length_c   1.000
_cell.angle_alpha   90.00
_cell.angle_beta   90.00
_cell.angle_gamma   90.00
#
_symmetry.space_group_name_H-M   'P 1'
#
loop_
_entity.id
_entity.type
_entity.pdbx_description
1 polymer ?
#
loop_
_entity_poly.entity_id
_entity_poly.type
_entity_poly.pdbx_seq_one_letter_code
_entity_poly.pdbx_strand_id
1 'polypeptide(L)'
;MEGTTALPRKNGELVFDEPWQGRVFGMAVALHEQGLYDWDEFREALIAQIAAAEAQGGPFVYYEIWLATFEELLAKKGLLTRAELEETTYQFEFGERDEVF
;
A
#
# COMPACT_ATOMS: atom_id res chain seq x y z
N MET A 1 4.37 25.83 3.19
CA MET A 1 4.35 24.59 4.00
C MET A 1 4.43 23.45 3.00
N GLU A 2 5.63 23.00 2.70
CA GLU A 2 5.88 21.91 1.74
C GLU A 2 5.84 20.59 2.52
N GLY A 3 4.63 20.09 2.77
CA GLY A 3 4.41 18.73 3.26
C GLY A 3 4.23 17.80 2.08
N THR A 4 5.19 17.76 1.16
CA THR A 4 5.17 16.81 0.05
C THR A 4 5.53 15.46 0.66
N THR A 5 4.53 14.59 0.84
CA THR A 5 4.65 13.15 1.07
C THR A 5 5.36 12.47 -0.10
N ALA A 6 6.59 12.90 -0.35
CA ALA A 6 7.48 12.28 -1.31
C ALA A 6 7.75 10.86 -0.81
N LEU A 7 7.55 9.88 -1.69
CA LEU A 7 7.92 8.49 -1.44
C LEU A 7 9.34 8.44 -0.86
N PRO A 8 9.62 7.59 0.13
CA PRO A 8 10.93 7.53 0.78
C PRO A 8 12.01 7.26 -0.27
N ARG A 9 12.88 8.25 -0.44
CA ARG A 9 14.00 8.21 -1.39
C ARG A 9 15.31 8.43 -0.66
N LYS A 10 16.34 7.67 -1.02
CA LYS A 10 17.73 7.89 -0.60
C LYS A 10 18.57 8.07 -1.85
N ASN A 11 19.25 9.21 -1.97
CA ASN A 11 20.03 9.57 -3.16
C ASN A 11 19.24 9.52 -4.48
N GLY A 12 17.92 9.74 -4.43
CA GLY A 12 17.04 9.73 -5.60
C GLY A 12 16.40 8.37 -5.92
N GLU A 13 16.85 7.29 -5.30
CA GLU A 13 16.27 5.95 -5.46
C GLU A 13 15.23 5.66 -4.39
N LEU A 14 14.17 4.93 -4.77
CA LEU A 14 13.20 4.40 -3.81
C LEU A 14 13.89 3.41 -2.88
N VAL A 15 13.73 3.60 -1.57
CA VAL A 15 14.28 2.68 -0.58
C VAL A 15 13.17 1.85 0.02
N PHE A 16 13.40 0.54 0.02
CA PHE A 16 12.56 -0.45 0.67
C PHE A 16 13.39 -1.16 1.73
N ASP A 17 12.92 -1.11 2.97
CA ASP A 17 13.56 -1.78 4.11
C ASP A 17 13.25 -3.28 4.11
N GLU A 18 12.12 -3.68 3.51
CA GLU A 18 11.66 -5.06 3.44
C GLU A 18 11.19 -5.42 2.02
N PRO A 19 11.37 -6.67 1.56
CA PRO A 19 11.01 -7.08 0.19
C PRO A 19 9.53 -6.82 -0.18
N TRP A 20 8.62 -6.88 0.79
CA TRP A 20 7.19 -6.67 0.55
C TRP A 20 6.87 -5.21 0.19
N GLN A 21 7.65 -4.23 0.67
CA GLN A 21 7.38 -2.81 0.43
C GLN A 21 7.52 -2.47 -1.06
N GLY A 22 8.52 -3.04 -1.73
CA GLY A 22 8.71 -2.90 -3.18
C GLY A 22 7.60 -3.58 -3.98
N ARG A 23 7.10 -4.74 -3.53
CA ARG A 23 6.00 -5.46 -4.18
C ARG A 23 4.70 -4.64 -4.11
N VAL A 24 4.39 -4.14 -2.93
CA VAL A 24 3.22 -3.31 -2.66
C VAL A 24 3.26 -2.03 -3.51
N PHE A 25 4.41 -1.35 -3.56
CA PHE A 25 4.64 -0.22 -4.47
C PHE A 25 4.40 -0.58 -5.94
N GLY A 26 5.00 -1.67 -6.41
CA GLY A 26 4.86 -2.14 -7.79
C GLY A 26 3.41 -2.45 -8.17
N MET A 27 2.64 -3.08 -7.27
CA MET A 27 1.22 -3.37 -7.49
C MET A 27 0.40 -2.09 -7.66
N ALA A 28 0.60 -1.07 -6.83
CA ALA A 28 -0.13 0.19 -7.00
C ALA A 28 0.20 0.88 -8.32
N VAL A 29 1.49 0.96 -8.68
CA VAL A 29 1.89 1.55 -9.97
C VAL A 29 1.24 0.79 -11.12
N ALA A 30 1.30 -0.54 -11.11
CA ALA A 30 0.73 -1.36 -12.18
C ALA A 30 -0.79 -1.22 -12.31
N LEU A 31 -1.55 -1.14 -11.21
CA LEU A 31 -3.00 -0.95 -11.25
C LEU A 31 -3.38 0.48 -11.68
N HIS A 32 -2.60 1.48 -11.29
CA HIS A 32 -2.76 2.85 -11.77
C HIS A 32 -2.50 2.95 -13.28
N GLU A 33 -1.42 2.36 -13.78
CA GLU A 33 -1.10 2.35 -15.22
C GLU A 33 -2.18 1.62 -16.05
N GLN A 34 -2.90 0.68 -15.45
CA GLN A 34 -4.08 0.02 -16.05
C GLN A 34 -5.36 0.87 -15.99
N GLY A 35 -5.32 2.05 -15.36
CA GLY A 35 -6.45 2.95 -15.25
C GLY A 35 -7.53 2.51 -14.25
N LEU A 36 -7.19 1.59 -13.33
CA LEU A 36 -8.14 1.09 -12.33
C LEU A 36 -8.43 2.12 -11.22
N TYR A 37 -7.51 3.06 -11.02
CA TYR A 37 -7.71 4.26 -10.19
C TYR A 37 -6.73 5.37 -10.60
N ASP A 38 -7.02 6.60 -10.17
CA ASP A 38 -6.14 7.76 -10.38
C ASP A 38 -5.06 7.82 -9.29
N TRP A 39 -3.81 8.07 -9.69
CA TRP A 39 -2.70 8.21 -8.76
C TRP A 39 -2.92 9.32 -7.72
N ASP A 40 -3.58 10.40 -8.11
CA ASP A 40 -3.87 11.51 -7.20
C ASP A 40 -4.88 11.12 -6.12
N GLU A 41 -5.86 10.26 -6.44
CA GLU A 41 -6.81 9.70 -5.46
C GLU A 41 -6.08 8.88 -4.38
N PHE A 42 -5.14 8.04 -4.80
CA PHE A 42 -4.30 7.28 -3.87
C PHE A 42 -3.42 8.20 -3.02
N ARG A 43 -2.79 9.20 -3.64
CA ARG A 43 -1.93 10.17 -2.94
C ARG A 43 -2.69 10.95 -1.87
N GLU A 44 -3.90 11.41 -2.18
CA GLU A 44 -4.75 12.14 -1.24
C GLU A 44 -5.19 11.27 -0.06
N ALA A 45 -5.59 10.02 -0.32
CA ALA A 45 -5.94 9.07 0.73
C ALA A 45 -4.73 8.78 1.65
N LEU A 46 -3.54 8.63 1.07
CA LEU A 46 -2.31 8.38 1.81
C LEU A 46 -1.93 9.56 2.71
N ILE A 47 -2.05 10.79 2.21
CA ILE A 47 -1.81 12.01 3.00
C ILE A 47 -2.75 12.05 4.21
N ALA A 48 -4.04 11.74 4.02
CA ALA A 48 -5.01 11.73 5.10
C ALA A 48 -4.69 10.66 6.16
N GLN A 49 -4.30 9.46 5.73
CA GLN A 49 -3.93 8.36 6.63
C GLN A 49 -2.65 8.66 7.42
N ILE A 50 -1.63 9.25 6.78
CA ILE A 50 -0.41 9.70 7.46
C ILE A 50 -0.73 10.79 8.49
N ALA A 51 -1.51 11.80 8.12
CA ALA A 51 -1.90 12.86 9.05
C ALA A 51 -2.68 12.30 10.25
N ALA A 52 -3.53 11.29 10.05
CA ALA A 52 -4.24 10.61 11.13
C ALA A 52 -3.30 9.80 12.04
N ALA A 53 -2.29 9.13 11.48
CA ALA A 53 -1.28 8.41 12.26
C ALA A 53 -0.40 9.37 13.07
N GLU A 54 0.03 10.48 12.47
CA GLU A 54 0.78 11.54 13.16
C GLU A 54 -0.02 12.15 14.31
N ALA A 55 -1.31 12.40 14.11
CA ALA A 55 -2.19 12.96 15.13
C ALA A 55 -2.44 12.01 16.32
N GLN A 56 -2.44 10.69 16.09
CA GLN A 56 -2.54 9.70 17.17
C GLN A 56 -1.29 9.68 18.05
N GLY A 57 -0.13 10.06 17.48
CA GLY A 57 1.15 10.06 18.16
C GLY A 57 1.74 8.66 18.31
N GLY A 58 3.08 8.60 18.40
CA GLY A 58 3.82 7.34 18.46
C GLY A 58 4.47 6.96 17.11
N PRO A 59 5.37 5.97 17.12
CA PRO A 59 6.03 5.52 15.90
C PRO A 59 5.05 4.74 15.01
N PHE A 60 5.11 4.99 13.70
CA PHE A 60 4.45 4.17 12.69
C PHE A 60 5.42 3.83 11.55
N VAL A 61 5.18 2.72 10.87
CA VAL A 61 5.95 2.33 9.68
C VAL A 61 5.25 2.90 8.44
N TYR A 62 5.96 3.73 7.68
CA TYR A 62 5.40 4.41 6.51
C TYR A 62 4.72 3.45 5.52
N TYR A 63 5.38 2.34 5.17
CA TYR A 63 4.84 1.39 4.21
C TYR A 63 3.66 0.57 4.74
N GLU A 64 3.45 0.49 6.07
CA GLU A 64 2.23 -0.12 6.64
C GLU A 64 1.03 0.78 6.43
N ILE A 65 1.18 2.10 6.66
CA ILE A 65 0.15 3.10 6.35
C ILE A 65 -0.14 3.10 4.85
N TRP A 66 0.90 2.97 4.03
CA TRP A 66 0.78 2.86 2.58
C TRP A 66 -0.03 1.64 2.16
N LEU A 67 0.30 0.45 2.70
CA LEU A 67 -0.43 -0.79 2.41
C LEU A 67 -1.90 -0.68 2.83
N ALA A 68 -2.18 -0.20 4.04
CA ALA A 68 -3.54 -0.01 4.52
C ALA A 68 -4.35 0.93 3.63
N THR A 69 -3.74 2.05 3.20
CA THR A 69 -4.36 3.00 2.26
C THR A 69 -4.68 2.32 0.92
N PHE A 70 -3.76 1.51 0.40
CA PHE A 70 -3.91 0.83 -0.87
C PHE A 70 -5.04 -0.20 -0.83
N GLU A 71 -5.10 -1.04 0.21
CA GLU A 71 -6.19 -1.98 0.42
C GLU A 71 -7.56 -1.29 0.53
N GLU A 72 -7.62 -0.18 1.26
CA GLU A 72 -8.85 0.60 1.42
C GLU A 72 -9.31 1.18 0.06
N LEU A 73 -8.38 1.68 -0.75
CA LEU A 73 -8.69 2.17 -2.09
C LEU A 73 -9.22 1.06 -2.99
N LEU A 74 -8.57 -0.10 -3.03
CA LEU A 74 -9.03 -1.23 -3.85
C LEU A 74 -10.41 -1.73 -3.41
N ALA A 75 -10.67 -1.75 -2.10
CA ALA A 75 -11.99 -2.09 -1.56
C ALA A 75 -13.06 -1.08 -1.97
N LYS A 76 -12.78 0.22 -1.92
CA LYS A 76 -13.71 1.28 -2.37
C LYS A 76 -14.02 1.18 -3.86
N LYS A 77 -13.06 0.73 -4.68
CA LYS A 77 -13.25 0.50 -6.12
C LYS A 77 -13.94 -0.83 -6.44
N GLY A 78 -14.15 -1.70 -5.45
CA GLY A 78 -14.71 -3.04 -5.65
C GLY A 78 -13.76 -3.99 -6.40
N LEU A 79 -12.47 -3.69 -6.42
CA LEU A 79 -11.44 -4.52 -7.06
C LEU A 79 -10.94 -5.64 -6.15
N LEU A 80 -11.23 -5.53 -4.86
CA LEU A 80 -10.79 -6.43 -3.81
C LEU A 80 -11.77 -6.37 -2.66
N THR A 81 -12.17 -7.52 -2.12
CA THR A 81 -12.92 -7.56 -0.87
C THR A 81 -12.00 -7.88 0.30
N ARG A 82 -12.36 -7.39 1.49
CA ARG A 82 -11.65 -7.74 2.72
C ARG A 82 -11.63 -9.25 2.96
N ALA A 83 -12.71 -9.95 2.62
CA ALA A 83 -12.81 -11.40 2.74
C ALA A 83 -11.82 -12.13 1.83
N GLU A 84 -11.67 -11.73 0.56
CA GLU A 84 -10.68 -12.32 -0.36
C GLU A 84 -9.24 -12.10 0.12
N LEU A 85 -8.94 -10.94 0.70
CA LEU A 85 -7.65 -10.66 1.31
C LEU A 85 -7.38 -11.56 2.51
N GLU A 86 -8.34 -11.67 3.43
CA GLU A 86 -8.22 -12.49 4.64
C GLU A 86 -8.07 -13.97 4.28
N GLU A 87 -8.87 -14.47 3.33
CA GLU A 87 -8.77 -15.83 2.83
C GLU A 87 -7.40 -16.11 2.21
N THR A 88 -6.92 -15.23 1.33
CA THR A 88 -5.60 -15.40 0.70
C THR A 88 -4.47 -15.32 1.73
N THR A 89 -4.59 -14.46 2.74
CA THR A 89 -3.60 -14.33 3.82
C THR A 89 -3.54 -15.61 4.66
N TYR A 90 -4.70 -16.14 5.04
CA TYR A 90 -4.81 -17.43 5.74
C TYR A 90 -4.18 -18.55 4.91
N GLN A 91 -4.52 -18.64 3.62
CA GLN A 91 -3.97 -19.63 2.70
C GLN A 91 -2.44 -19.55 2.60
N PHE A 92 -1.88 -18.33 2.61
CA PHE A 92 -0.43 -18.11 2.59
C PHE A 92 0.24 -18.48 3.91
N GLU A 93 -0.37 -18.11 5.04
CA GLU A 93 0.14 -18.40 6.39
C GLU A 93 0.14 -19.90 6.70
N PHE A 94 -0.88 -20.61 6.21
CA PHE A 94 -1.10 -22.04 6.49
C PHE A 94 -0.74 -22.97 5.32
N GLY A 95 -0.17 -22.43 4.23
CA GLY A 95 0.60 -23.19 3.24
C GLY A 95 -0.18 -23.86 2.10
N GLU A 96 -1.41 -23.45 1.79
CA GLU A 96 -2.22 -24.02 0.70
C GLU A 96 -2.01 -23.30 -0.65
N ARG A 97 -0.75 -22.99 -0.99
CA ARG A 97 -0.39 -22.63 -2.37
C ARG A 97 0.71 -23.54 -2.89
N ASP A 98 0.36 -24.40 -3.85
CA ASP A 98 1.33 -25.00 -4.76
C ASP A 98 2.12 -23.86 -5.43
N GLU A 99 3.39 -23.74 -5.08
CA GLU A 99 4.32 -22.82 -5.74
C GLU A 99 4.55 -23.31 -7.17
N VAL A 100 3.70 -22.89 -8.12
CA VAL A 100 4.01 -23.00 -9.55
C VAL A 100 4.86 -21.80 -9.92
N PHE A 101 6.19 -21.98 -9.91
CA PHE A 101 7.17 -21.07 -10.51
C PHE A 101 7.20 -21.23 -12.05
#